data_AF-A0AAD8W6K3-F1
#
_entry.id   AF-A0AAD8W6K3-F1
#
_cell.length_a   1.000
_cell.length_b   1.000
_cell.length_c   1.000
_cell.angle_alpha   90.00
_cell.angle_beta   90.00
_cell.angle_gamma   90.00
#
_symmetry.space_group_name_H-M   'P 1'
#
loop_
_entity.id
_entity.type
_entity.pdbx_description
1 polymer ?
#
loop_
_entity_poly.entity_id
_entity_poly.type
_entity_poly.pdbx_seq_one_letter_code
_entity_poly.pdbx_strand_id
1 'polypeptide(L)'
;MQSSILFTLAFNEHEAIRKKFEAEGFAVPEVVFWNVGTSKASVPVVAAQVGVALVSGYSKNLVRLFLEADGVLTPAAIMADAISGPEYDDLQVLD
;
A
#
# COMPACT_ATOMS: atom_id res chain seq x y z
N MET A 1 17.66 -19.06 -1.15
CA MET A 1 18.25 -18.75 0.18
C MET A 1 18.01 -17.30 0.60
N GLN A 2 18.10 -16.30 -0.28
CA GLN A 2 17.78 -14.89 0.03
C GLN A 2 16.32 -14.64 0.48
N SER A 3 15.34 -15.33 -0.12
CA SER A 3 13.92 -15.07 0.19
C SER A 3 13.50 -15.45 1.63
N SER A 4 14.22 -16.35 2.31
CA SER A 4 13.85 -16.81 3.66
C SER A 4 14.31 -15.89 4.77
N ILE A 5 15.39 -15.13 4.56
CA ILE A 5 15.95 -14.19 5.55
C ILE A 5 15.14 -12.90 5.57
N LEU A 6 14.71 -12.44 4.39
CA LEU A 6 13.91 -11.23 4.25
C LEU A 6 12.50 -11.41 4.87
N PHE A 7 11.91 -12.62 4.80
CA PHE A 7 10.58 -12.94 5.38
C PHE A 7 10.54 -12.72 6.89
N THR A 8 11.61 -13.12 7.57
CA THR A 8 11.73 -12.99 9.02
C THR A 8 11.88 -11.53 9.47
N LEU A 9 12.47 -10.65 8.66
CA LEU A 9 12.74 -9.26 9.03
C LEU A 9 11.45 -8.43 9.12
N ALA A 10 10.63 -8.40 8.05
CA ALA A 10 9.43 -7.57 8.01
C ALA A 10 8.35 -8.05 9.01
N PHE A 11 8.24 -9.36 9.21
CA PHE A 11 7.37 -9.94 10.24
C PHE A 11 7.76 -9.45 11.64
N ASN A 12 9.07 -9.50 11.95
CA ASN A 12 9.61 -9.08 13.25
C ASN A 12 9.43 -7.56 13.46
N GLU A 13 9.59 -6.75 12.43
CA GLU A 13 9.38 -5.30 12.49
C GLU A 13 7.93 -4.95 12.84
N HIS A 14 6.94 -5.57 12.20
CA HIS A 14 5.54 -5.33 12.54
C HIS A 14 5.22 -5.77 13.98
N GLU A 15 5.73 -6.92 14.45
CA GLU A 15 5.57 -7.32 15.86
C GLU A 15 6.19 -6.33 16.84
N ALA A 16 7.37 -5.79 16.52
CA ALA A 16 8.04 -4.81 17.35
C ALA A 16 7.25 -3.49 17.42
N ILE A 17 6.66 -3.05 16.30
CA ILE A 17 5.76 -1.88 16.26
C ILE A 17 4.54 -2.12 17.15
N ARG A 18 3.85 -3.27 16.98
CA ARG A 18 2.66 -3.62 17.80
C ARG A 18 2.95 -3.55 19.29
N LYS A 19 4.01 -4.25 19.73
CA LYS A 19 4.39 -4.29 21.15
C LYS A 19 4.67 -2.90 21.74
N LYS A 20 5.29 -2.00 20.97
CA LYS A 20 5.58 -0.63 21.42
C LYS A 20 4.31 0.21 21.57
N PHE A 21 3.39 0.13 20.61
CA PHE A 21 2.12 0.87 20.69
C PHE A 21 1.23 0.33 21.81
N GLU A 22 1.12 -0.99 21.94
CA GLU A 22 0.35 -1.64 23.01
C GLU A 22 0.91 -1.32 24.41
N ALA A 23 2.24 -1.29 24.57
CA ALA A 23 2.88 -0.95 25.85
C ALA A 23 2.57 0.47 26.34
N GLU A 24 2.34 1.40 25.40
CA GLU A 24 1.97 2.78 25.68
C GLU A 24 0.44 2.99 25.72
N GLY A 25 -0.35 1.93 25.53
CA GLY A 25 -1.82 1.98 25.53
C GLY A 25 -2.44 2.60 24.27
N PHE A 26 -1.68 2.70 23.18
CA PHE A 26 -2.17 3.18 21.88
C PHE A 26 -2.75 2.04 21.04
N ALA A 27 -3.72 2.37 20.19
CA ALA A 27 -4.16 1.47 19.14
C ALA A 27 -3.00 1.18 18.17
N VAL A 28 -2.89 -0.08 17.77
CA VAL A 28 -1.92 -0.50 16.75
C VAL A 28 -2.30 0.14 15.41
N PRO A 29 -1.38 0.85 14.73
CA PRO A 29 -1.65 1.44 13.42
C PRO A 29 -1.66 0.37 12.33
N GLU A 30 -2.35 0.65 11.23
CA GLU A 30 -2.10 -0.06 9.97
C GLU A 30 -0.74 0.36 9.40
N VAL A 31 0.02 -0.62 8.92
CA VAL A 31 1.41 -0.40 8.46
C VAL A 31 1.53 -0.71 6.97
N VAL A 32 2.01 0.25 6.20
CA VAL A 32 2.33 0.06 4.78
C VAL A 32 3.84 -0.07 4.60
N PHE A 33 4.29 -1.25 4.18
CA PHE A 33 5.67 -1.44 3.75
C PHE A 33 5.79 -1.09 2.27
N TRP A 34 6.52 -0.02 1.95
CA TRP A 34 6.67 0.47 0.57
C TRP A 34 8.07 0.20 0.03
N ASN A 35 8.15 -0.67 -0.98
CA ASN A 35 9.35 -0.83 -1.79
C ASN A 35 9.42 0.21 -2.93
N VAL A 36 10.18 1.29 -2.69
CA VAL A 36 10.32 2.45 -3.59
C VAL A 36 11.42 2.25 -4.66
N GLY A 37 12.25 1.22 -4.54
CA GLY A 37 13.40 0.97 -5.42
C GLY A 37 13.14 0.00 -6.59
N THR A 38 14.03 0.00 -7.58
CA THR A 38 14.02 -0.96 -8.71
C THR A 38 14.69 -2.30 -8.39
N SER A 39 15.34 -2.41 -7.24
CA SER A 39 16.02 -3.64 -6.84
C SER A 39 14.98 -4.71 -6.49
N LYS A 40 15.03 -5.83 -7.21
CA LYS A 40 14.24 -7.06 -7.02
C LYS A 40 14.37 -7.70 -5.61
N ALA A 41 15.06 -7.05 -4.68
CA ALA A 41 15.63 -7.64 -3.48
C ALA A 41 14.79 -7.46 -2.21
N SER A 42 13.64 -6.80 -2.26
CA SER A 42 12.87 -6.55 -1.04
C SER A 42 11.38 -6.76 -1.26
N VAL A 43 10.97 -8.03 -1.30
CA VAL A 43 9.59 -8.39 -0.94
C VAL A 43 9.65 -9.66 -0.12
N PRO A 44 9.27 -9.57 1.16
CA PRO A 44 8.32 -10.55 1.67
C PRO A 44 7.55 -10.02 2.89
N VAL A 45 6.61 -9.11 2.67
CA VAL A 45 5.42 -9.10 3.53
C VAL A 45 4.40 -9.93 2.77
N VAL A 46 3.98 -11.05 3.34
CA VAL A 46 2.80 -11.74 2.83
C VAL A 46 1.65 -10.77 3.04
N ALA A 47 1.00 -10.35 1.95
CA ALA A 47 -0.16 -9.47 1.96
C ALA A 47 -1.34 -9.95 2.85
N ALA A 48 -1.20 -11.11 3.51
CA ALA A 48 -2.20 -11.75 4.35
C ALA A 48 -2.07 -11.43 5.85
N GLN A 49 -1.13 -10.58 6.28
CA GLN A 49 -1.09 -10.13 7.68
C GLN A 49 -2.09 -8.99 7.89
N VAL A 50 -3.08 -9.21 8.77
CA VAL A 50 -4.07 -8.19 9.14
C VAL A 50 -3.39 -6.93 9.67
N GLY A 51 -3.84 -5.77 9.19
CA GLY A 51 -3.26 -4.46 9.54
C GLY A 51 -1.97 -4.13 8.79
N VAL A 52 -1.57 -4.92 7.79
CA VAL A 52 -0.36 -4.67 7.00
C VAL A 52 -0.67 -4.69 5.51
N ALA A 53 -0.18 -3.69 4.79
CA ALA A 53 -0.18 -3.65 3.33
C ALA A 53 1.24 -3.61 2.78
N LEU A 54 1.41 -4.13 1.56
CA LEU A 54 2.66 -4.05 0.81
C LEU A 54 2.42 -3.25 -0.47
N VAL A 55 3.22 -2.22 -0.69
CA VAL A 55 3.23 -1.43 -1.94
C VAL A 55 4.60 -1.59 -2.60
N SER A 56 4.62 -1.83 -3.91
CA SER A 56 5.84 -1.98 -4.69
C SER A 56 5.86 -1.01 -5.86
N GLY A 57 7.05 -0.55 -6.24
CA GLY A 57 7.24 0.40 -7.32
C GLY A 57 7.06 1.84 -6.85
N TYR A 58 7.47 2.78 -7.70
CA TYR A 58 7.41 4.21 -7.40
C TYR A 58 7.02 5.01 -8.64
N SER A 59 6.02 5.87 -8.46
CA SER A 59 5.75 7.00 -9.35
C SER A 59 5.21 8.16 -8.51
N LYS A 60 5.43 9.40 -8.95
CA LYS A 60 4.87 10.59 -8.26
C LYS A 60 3.34 10.50 -8.15
N ASN A 61 2.68 9.97 -9.19
CA ASN A 61 1.23 9.83 -9.19
C ASN A 61 0.76 8.77 -8.18
N LEU A 62 1.50 7.66 -8.02
CA LEU A 62 1.14 6.61 -7.05
C LEU A 62 1.21 7.13 -5.60
N VAL A 63 2.25 7.91 -5.26
CA VAL A 63 2.38 8.54 -3.93
C VAL A 63 1.22 9.51 -3.68
N ARG A 64 0.90 10.36 -4.66
CA ARG A 64 -0.21 11.30 -4.56
C ARG A 64 -1.53 10.56 -4.33
N LEU A 65 -1.86 9.60 -5.19
CA LEU A 65 -3.08 8.82 -5.10
C LEU A 65 -3.19 8.05 -3.77
N PHE A 66 -2.09 7.46 -3.29
CA PHE A 66 -2.10 6.73 -2.02
C PHE A 66 -2.51 7.62 -0.85
N LEU A 67 -1.98 8.85 -0.82
CA LEU A 67 -2.26 9.83 0.24
C LEU A 67 -3.66 10.44 0.12
N GLU A 68 -4.16 10.67 -1.09
CA GLU A 68 -5.48 11.26 -1.34
C GLU A 68 -6.62 10.25 -1.14
N ALA A 69 -6.39 8.98 -1.50
CA ALA A 69 -7.40 7.93 -1.43
C ALA A 69 -7.46 7.21 -0.07
N ASP A 70 -6.78 7.73 0.96
CA ASP A 70 -6.67 7.13 2.30
C ASP A 70 -6.28 5.64 2.24
N GLY A 71 -5.32 5.31 1.36
CA GLY A 71 -4.86 3.94 1.13
C GLY A 71 -5.78 3.04 0.29
N VAL A 72 -6.98 3.49 -0.11
CA VAL A 72 -7.92 2.74 -0.95
C VAL A 72 -7.55 2.84 -2.44
N LEU A 73 -6.49 2.13 -2.83
CA LEU A 73 -6.01 2.07 -4.21
C LEU A 73 -6.60 0.88 -4.97
N THR A 74 -7.82 1.00 -5.47
CA THR A 74 -8.36 0.02 -6.44
C THR A 74 -8.26 0.57 -7.86
N PRO A 75 -8.00 -0.28 -8.88
CA PRO A 75 -8.00 0.17 -10.27
C PRO A 75 -9.31 0.87 -10.66
N ALA A 76 -10.44 0.38 -10.17
CA ALA A 76 -11.75 0.97 -10.43
C ALA A 76 -11.90 2.37 -9.78
N ALA A 77 -11.50 2.53 -8.51
CA ALA A 77 -11.57 3.82 -7.84
C ALA A 77 -10.64 4.86 -8.48
N ILE A 78 -9.42 4.45 -8.85
CA ILE A 78 -8.45 5.33 -9.54
C ILE A 78 -8.99 5.74 -10.91
N MET A 79 -9.57 4.80 -11.66
CA MET A 79 -10.16 5.12 -12.96
C MET A 79 -11.36 6.06 -12.82
N ALA A 80 -12.24 5.82 -11.84
CA ALA A 80 -13.38 6.68 -11.57
C ALA A 80 -12.96 8.12 -11.21
N ASP A 81 -11.93 8.28 -10.37
CA ASP A 81 -11.35 9.59 -10.05
C ASP A 81 -10.76 10.27 -11.30
N ALA A 82 -9.97 9.53 -12.09
CA ALA A 82 -9.31 10.06 -13.29
C ALA A 82 -10.28 10.56 -14.37
N ILE A 83 -11.50 10.04 -14.40
CA ILE A 83 -12.56 10.44 -15.36
C ILE A 83 -13.69 11.26 -14.71
N SER A 84 -13.50 11.74 -13.47
CA SER A 84 -14.53 12.49 -12.75
C SER A 84 -14.68 13.97 -13.17
N GLY A 85 -13.81 14.44 -14.07
CA GLY A 85 -13.84 15.81 -14.57
C GLY A 85 -15.00 16.09 -15.53
N PRO A 86 -15.50 17.34 -15.60
CA PRO A 86 -16.65 17.71 -16.43
C PRO A 86 -16.42 17.47 -17.93
N GLU A 87 -15.16 17.37 -18.37
CA GLU A 87 -14.81 17.01 -19.74
C GLU A 87 -15.23 15.58 -20.14
N TYR A 88 -15.57 14.72 -19.18
CA TYR A 88 -16.01 13.35 -19.40
C TYR A 88 -17.53 13.15 -19.23
N ASP A 89 -18.29 14.18 -18.81
CA ASP A 89 -19.73 14.09 -18.53
C ASP A 89 -20.57 13.72 -19.76
N ASP A 90 -20.15 14.18 -20.94
CA ASP A 90 -20.86 13.99 -22.21
C ASP A 90 -20.48 12.68 -22.94
N LEU A 91 -19.61 11.84 -22.35
CA LEU A 91 -19.20 10.58 -22.98
C LEU A 91 -20.38 9.59 -23.05
N GLN A 92 -20.61 9.07 -24.26
CA GLN A 92 -21.64 8.07 -24.52
C GLN A 92 -21.01 6.73 -24.88
N VAL A 93 -21.57 5.66 -24.33
CA VAL A 93 -21.23 4.30 -24.76
C VAL A 93 -21.95 4.04 -26.09
N LEU A 94 -21.18 3.68 -27.11
CA LEU A 94 -21.70 3.27 -28.42
C LEU A 94 -21.62 1.74 -28.50
N ASP A 95 -22.74 1.11 -28.82
CA ASP A 95 -22.88 -0.33 -29.04
C ASP A 95 -22.66 -0.72 -30.52
#